data_AF-A0A9E0XB84-F1
#
_entry.id   AF-A0A9E0XB84-F1
#
_cell.length_a   1.000
_cell.length_b   1.000
_cell.length_c   1.000
_cell.angle_alpha   90.00
_cell.angle_beta   90.00
_cell.angle_gamma   90.00
#
_symmetry.space_group_name_H-M   'P 1'
#
loop_
_entity.id
_entity.type
_entity.pdbx_description
1 polymer ?
#
loop_
_entity_poly.entity_id
_entity_poly.type
_entity_poly.pdbx_seq_one_letter_code
_entity_poly.pdbx_strand_id
1 'polypeptide(L)'
;MPRFSYTARDRSGSAVNAELEAPSRKDALRILSSRGLQVSSVTEAVAAPGKPAKKKKGAEAKAERAAKGDITLSRKQRLPFIEALYDLTSSGLSAGEAVRLLSLRIKEPGLRVISGGLWERLSEGAPLSRAMADFPAVFDQATVNLIQAGEATGSLNDTLARLIQHLIDQRELRRELVMALAYPVFMMFVASGVILFFLFFLLPRLQTLLQSLGGQLPLSTRMLVGFADFVLHYGIFIAVAAVVGGISFWRWRKTEAGQMATDAWLLRLPLVGPFVVSQTVLQFSQTLSVLLANGITAAEALRMTERQIGNLVHRTAFKAATARVLEGEVLSSALTRTGCFPDLVLDRLAVGENTGNIVPSLRDIAKNYQKQVSNQLNIFTKVLASAVLMVVFVLVAFIAFAIVSAVFKVSASFKMG
;
A
#
# COMPACT_ATOMS: atom_id res chain seq x y z
N MET A 1 35.18 29.37 -35.24
CA MET A 1 35.52 28.72 -36.52
C MET A 1 34.93 27.31 -36.50
N PRO A 2 34.39 26.80 -37.62
CA PRO A 2 33.79 25.47 -37.64
C PRO A 2 34.85 24.38 -37.42
N ARG A 3 34.50 23.38 -36.61
CA ARG A 3 35.31 22.18 -36.37
C ARG A 3 34.82 21.05 -37.27
N PHE A 4 35.74 20.35 -37.91
CA PHE A 4 35.45 19.18 -38.73
C PHE A 4 36.05 17.95 -38.07
N SER A 5 35.23 16.93 -37.84
CA SER A 5 35.73 15.60 -37.52
C SER A 5 36.06 14.89 -38.83
N TYR A 6 37.24 14.28 -38.91
CA TYR A 6 37.64 13.51 -40.08
C TYR A 6 38.16 12.13 -39.72
N THR A 7 37.89 11.18 -40.61
CA THR A 7 38.54 9.88 -40.66
C THR A 7 39.37 9.86 -41.94
N ALA A 8 40.67 9.62 -41.81
CA ALA A 8 41.57 9.48 -42.94
C ALA A 8 42.54 8.33 -42.71
N ARG A 9 43.09 7.76 -43.79
CA ARG A 9 44.16 6.78 -43.72
C ARG A 9 45.50 7.44 -43.99
N ASP A 10 46.49 7.11 -43.17
CA ASP A 10 47.86 7.51 -43.42
C ASP A 10 48.49 6.67 -44.55
N ARG A 11 49.74 6.99 -44.91
CA ARG A 11 50.50 6.25 -45.93
C ARG A 11 50.83 4.81 -45.52
N SER A 12 50.71 4.44 -44.24
CA SER A 12 50.88 3.08 -43.73
C SER A 12 49.58 2.26 -43.74
N GLY A 13 48.46 2.86 -44.16
CA GLY A 13 47.14 2.22 -44.20
C GLY A 13 46.38 2.28 -42.87
N SER A 14 46.95 2.92 -41.85
CA SER A 14 46.35 3.05 -40.52
C SER A 14 45.28 4.14 -40.50
N ALA A 15 44.11 3.84 -39.93
CA ALA A 15 43.01 4.80 -39.82
C ALA A 15 43.27 5.79 -38.68
N VAL A 16 43.21 7.09 -39.00
CA VAL A 16 43.39 8.21 -38.08
C VAL A 16 42.08 8.99 -37.99
N ASN A 17 41.57 9.11 -36.76
CA ASN A 17 40.38 9.89 -36.44
C ASN A 17 40.79 11.09 -35.59
N ALA A 18 40.57 12.30 -36.10
CA ALA A 18 40.89 13.53 -35.37
C ALA A 18 39.96 14.68 -35.77
N GLU A 19 40.03 15.77 -35.01
CA GLU A 19 39.34 17.02 -35.32
C GLU A 19 40.28 18.02 -35.96
N LEU A 20 39.76 18.81 -36.90
CA LEU A 20 40.48 19.88 -37.58
C LEU A 20 39.60 21.13 -37.65
N GLU A 21 40.16 22.27 -37.28
CA GLU A 21 39.53 23.57 -37.49
C GLU A 21 39.88 24.09 -38.89
N ALA A 22 38.86 24.42 -39.68
CA ALA A 22 39.04 25.00 -41.00
C ALA A 22 37.87 25.97 -41.31
N PRO A 23 38.05 26.97 -42.19
CA PRO A 23 36.99 27.92 -42.52
C PRO A 23 35.86 27.29 -43.33
N SER A 24 36.15 26.24 -44.11
CA SER A 24 35.20 25.55 -44.97
C SER A 24 35.57 24.07 -45.12
N ARG A 25 34.58 23.23 -45.46
CA ARG A 25 34.81 21.80 -45.75
C ARG A 25 35.84 21.59 -46.87
N LYS A 26 35.87 22.49 -47.86
CA LYS A 26 36.82 22.45 -49.00
C LYS A 26 38.25 22.74 -48.55
N ASP A 27 38.42 23.66 -47.60
CA ASP A 27 39.73 23.94 -46.98
C ASP A 27 40.19 22.81 -46.05
N ALA A 28 39.28 22.18 -45.30
CA ALA A 28 39.58 21.01 -44.48
C ALA A 28 40.16 19.85 -45.32
N LEU A 29 39.52 19.54 -46.45
CA LEU A 29 40.01 18.52 -47.39
C LEU A 29 41.38 18.88 -47.98
N ARG A 30 41.61 20.15 -48.32
CA ARG A 30 42.90 20.63 -48.84
C ARG A 30 44.01 20.46 -47.80
N ILE A 31 43.78 20.83 -46.54
CA ILE A 31 44.74 20.68 -45.43
C ILE A 31 45.03 19.19 -45.14
N LEU A 32 44.02 18.32 -45.23
CA LEU A 32 44.21 16.88 -45.01
C LEU A 32 44.97 16.22 -46.17
N SER A 33 44.70 16.64 -47.41
CA SER A 33 45.43 16.17 -48.59
C SER A 33 46.90 16.62 -48.60
N SER A 34 47.21 17.84 -48.14
CA SER A 34 48.60 18.32 -48.05
C SER A 34 49.40 17.60 -46.96
N ARG A 35 48.72 17.02 -45.97
CA ARG A 35 49.32 16.13 -44.95
C ARG A 35 49.50 14.69 -45.44
N GLY A 36 49.17 14.40 -46.71
CA GLY A 36 49.33 13.07 -47.29
C GLY A 36 48.36 12.02 -46.77
N LEU A 37 47.24 12.45 -46.17
CA LEU A 37 46.19 11.59 -45.62
C LEU A 37 45.09 11.36 -46.66
N GLN A 38 44.69 10.11 -46.88
CA GLN A 38 43.55 9.77 -47.75
C GLN A 38 42.25 9.81 -46.95
N VAL A 39 41.41 10.80 -47.23
CA VAL A 39 40.24 11.10 -46.41
C VAL A 39 39.04 10.22 -46.79
N SER A 40 38.50 9.47 -45.84
CA SER A 40 37.32 8.61 -46.04
C SER A 40 36.01 9.29 -45.65
N SER A 41 36.04 10.21 -44.67
CA SER A 41 34.86 11.02 -44.30
C SER A 41 35.28 12.32 -43.61
N VAL A 42 34.65 13.44 -43.98
CA VAL A 42 34.74 14.74 -43.27
C VAL A 42 33.34 15.20 -42.94
N THR A 43 33.04 15.30 -41.65
CA THR A 43 31.74 15.71 -41.12
C THR A 43 31.95 16.96 -40.28
N GLU A 44 31.22 18.02 -40.62
CA GLU A 44 31.18 19.24 -39.80
C GLU A 44 30.61 18.87 -38.43
N ALA A 45 31.35 19.17 -37.37
CA ALA A 45 30.91 18.95 -36.01
C ALA A 45 29.86 20.03 -35.68
N VAL A 46 28.64 19.82 -36.17
CA VAL A 46 27.44 20.47 -35.62
C VAL A 46 27.31 19.95 -34.21
N ALA A 47 27.25 20.86 -33.23
CA ALA A 47 27.17 20.53 -31.82
C ALA A 47 25.97 19.59 -31.56
N ALA A 48 26.26 18.29 -31.50
CA ALA A 48 25.37 17.21 -31.10
C ALA A 48 26.25 16.00 -30.70
N PRO A 49 25.67 15.03 -29.97
CA PRO A 49 25.95 14.72 -28.58
C PRO A 49 27.06 13.67 -28.39
N GLY A 50 27.87 13.85 -27.34
CA GLY A 50 28.87 12.86 -26.92
C GLY A 50 28.25 11.58 -26.31
N LYS A 51 28.77 10.42 -26.72
CA LYS A 51 28.57 9.11 -26.04
C LYS A 51 29.64 8.92 -24.94
N PRO A 52 29.48 7.99 -23.98
CA PRO A 52 28.51 8.01 -22.89
C PRO A 52 29.24 7.93 -21.53
N ALA A 53 29.17 8.98 -20.71
CA ALA A 53 29.52 8.84 -19.30
C ALA A 53 28.31 8.28 -18.53
N LYS A 54 28.48 7.15 -17.84
CA LYS A 54 27.49 6.54 -16.94
C LYS A 54 26.99 7.56 -15.90
N LYS A 55 25.89 8.27 -16.18
CA LYS A 55 25.11 9.01 -15.19
C LYS A 55 23.61 8.80 -15.40
N LYS A 56 23.03 8.11 -14.41
CA LYS A 56 21.64 8.08 -13.96
C LYS A 56 20.54 8.35 -15.02
N LYS A 57 20.18 7.30 -15.76
CA LYS A 57 18.95 7.13 -16.57
C LYS A 57 17.62 7.18 -15.77
N GLY A 58 17.56 7.91 -14.64
CA GLY A 58 16.38 7.94 -13.77
C GLY A 58 15.57 9.24 -13.81
N ALA A 59 16.16 10.34 -14.27
CA ALA A 59 15.56 11.68 -14.14
C ALA A 59 14.87 12.16 -15.42
N GLU A 60 15.47 11.96 -16.60
CA GLU A 60 14.93 12.47 -17.88
C GLU A 60 13.80 11.61 -18.43
N ALA A 61 13.86 10.28 -18.27
CA ALA A 61 12.74 9.38 -18.56
C ALA A 61 11.51 9.59 -17.66
N LYS A 62 11.68 10.31 -16.53
CA LYS A 62 10.59 10.73 -15.64
C LYS A 62 9.96 12.05 -16.07
N ALA A 63 10.74 12.95 -16.67
CA ALA A 63 10.26 14.24 -17.16
C ALA A 63 9.49 14.10 -18.48
N GLU A 64 9.93 13.21 -19.37
CA GLU A 64 9.25 12.98 -20.67
C GLU A 64 7.98 12.12 -20.52
N ARG A 65 7.95 11.19 -19.55
CA ARG A 65 6.73 10.46 -19.15
C ARG A 65 5.72 11.33 -18.39
N ALA A 66 6.15 12.42 -17.75
CA ALA A 66 5.23 13.37 -17.13
C ALA A 66 4.49 14.25 -18.15
N ALA A 67 5.03 14.40 -19.36
CA ALA A 67 4.41 15.15 -20.46
C ALA A 67 3.46 14.31 -21.34
N LYS A 68 3.61 12.98 -21.34
CA LYS A 68 2.69 12.04 -22.01
C LYS A 68 2.08 11.07 -21.00
N GLY A 69 0.92 11.44 -20.45
CA GLY A 69 -0.19 10.53 -20.11
C GLY A 69 0.01 9.40 -19.08
N ASP A 70 1.21 9.09 -18.60
CA ASP A 70 1.46 7.96 -17.68
C ASP A 70 1.46 8.40 -16.21
N ILE A 71 0.66 9.42 -15.87
CA ILE A 71 0.38 9.73 -14.47
C ILE A 71 -0.61 8.68 -13.98
N THR A 72 -0.12 7.72 -13.18
CA THR A 72 -0.99 6.74 -12.55
C THR A 72 -1.90 7.44 -11.54
N LEU A 73 -3.12 7.72 -11.96
CA LEU A 73 -4.16 8.26 -11.10
C LEU A 73 -4.46 7.27 -9.99
N SER A 74 -4.61 7.78 -8.77
CA SER A 74 -4.79 6.95 -7.58
C SER A 74 -5.79 7.58 -6.64
N ARG A 75 -6.49 6.74 -5.86
CA ARG A 75 -7.37 7.17 -4.77
C ARG A 75 -6.72 8.15 -3.78
N LYS A 76 -5.39 8.21 -3.71
CA LYS A 76 -4.65 9.18 -2.90
C LYS A 76 -4.96 10.65 -3.26
N GLN A 77 -5.24 10.93 -4.53
CA GLN A 77 -5.55 12.28 -5.04
C GLN A 77 -6.98 12.73 -4.74
N ARG A 78 -7.86 11.80 -4.36
CA ARG A 78 -9.29 12.07 -4.13
C ARG A 78 -9.51 13.13 -3.05
N LEU A 79 -8.96 12.92 -1.86
CA LEU A 79 -9.20 13.83 -0.73
C LEU A 79 -8.61 15.23 -0.97
N PRO A 80 -7.34 15.40 -1.41
CA PRO A 80 -6.81 16.72 -1.76
C PRO A 80 -7.62 17.44 -2.84
N PHE A 81 -8.14 16.71 -3.84
CA PHE A 81 -9.00 17.29 -4.86
C PHE A 81 -10.31 17.81 -4.28
N ILE A 82 -11.01 16.98 -3.49
CA ILE A 82 -12.30 17.32 -2.90
C ILE A 82 -12.16 18.46 -1.87
N GLU A 83 -11.08 18.49 -1.08
CA GLU A 83 -10.73 19.61 -0.19
C GLU A 83 -10.57 20.91 -0.99
N ALA A 84 -9.73 20.90 -2.04
CA ALA A 84 -9.50 22.08 -2.85
C ALA A 84 -10.75 22.55 -3.61
N LEU A 85 -11.59 21.62 -4.05
CA LEU A 85 -12.89 21.93 -4.65
C LEU A 85 -13.81 22.59 -3.62
N TYR A 86 -13.93 22.01 -2.43
CA TYR A 86 -14.74 22.54 -1.34
C TYR A 86 -14.30 23.94 -0.89
N ASP A 87 -13.00 24.18 -0.76
CA ASP A 87 -12.45 25.49 -0.37
C ASP A 87 -12.88 26.59 -1.36
N LEU A 88 -12.89 26.28 -2.66
CA LEU A 88 -13.32 27.22 -3.70
C LEU A 88 -14.85 27.36 -3.75
N THR A 89 -15.61 26.27 -3.66
CA THR A 89 -17.07 26.33 -3.73
C THR A 89 -17.72 26.90 -2.47
N SER A 90 -17.10 26.73 -1.31
CA SER A 90 -17.49 27.38 -0.06
C SER A 90 -17.22 28.90 -0.07
N SER A 91 -16.28 29.35 -0.91
CA SER A 91 -16.01 30.77 -1.17
C SER A 91 -17.01 31.41 -2.16
N GLY A 92 -18.06 30.69 -2.55
CA GLY A 92 -19.12 31.18 -3.43
C GLY A 92 -18.88 30.98 -4.93
N LEU A 93 -17.80 30.28 -5.32
CA LEU A 93 -17.60 29.91 -6.73
C LEU A 93 -18.52 28.75 -7.12
N SER A 94 -18.98 28.74 -8.38
CA SER A 94 -19.63 27.56 -8.94
C SER A 94 -18.65 26.40 -9.06
N ALA A 95 -19.14 25.17 -9.04
CA ALA A 95 -18.30 23.98 -9.20
C ALA A 95 -17.45 24.01 -10.49
N GLY A 96 -18.03 24.51 -11.59
CA GLY A 96 -17.31 24.68 -12.85
C GLY A 96 -16.16 25.66 -12.76
N GLU A 97 -16.38 26.84 -12.17
CA GLU A 97 -15.32 27.85 -12.02
C GLU A 97 -14.25 27.39 -11.01
N ALA A 98 -14.64 26.68 -9.95
CA ALA A 98 -13.70 26.06 -9.04
C ALA A 98 -12.78 25.05 -9.75
N VAL A 99 -13.35 24.13 -10.54
CA VAL A 99 -12.58 23.15 -11.33
C VAL A 99 -11.68 23.83 -12.36
N ARG A 100 -12.15 24.91 -13.00
CA ARG A 100 -11.34 25.75 -13.91
C ARG A 100 -10.14 26.36 -13.19
N LEU A 101 -10.33 26.93 -12.01
CA LEU A 101 -9.21 27.52 -11.25
C LEU A 101 -8.22 26.44 -10.79
N LEU A 102 -8.70 25.27 -10.38
CA LEU A 102 -7.84 24.13 -10.03
C LEU A 102 -7.02 23.67 -11.25
N SER A 103 -7.62 23.57 -12.44
CA SER A 103 -6.89 23.15 -13.64
C SER A 103 -5.76 24.11 -14.04
N LEU A 104 -5.96 25.40 -13.80
CA LEU A 104 -4.98 26.45 -14.11
C LEU A 104 -3.89 26.61 -13.04
N ARG A 105 -4.24 26.51 -11.75
CA ARG A 105 -3.35 26.91 -10.64
C ARG A 105 -2.69 25.75 -9.91
N ILE A 106 -3.20 24.52 -10.04
CA ILE A 106 -2.68 23.40 -9.25
C ILE A 106 -1.31 22.94 -9.77
N LYS A 107 -0.35 22.81 -8.85
CA LYS A 107 1.03 22.40 -9.16
C LYS A 107 1.22 20.90 -9.16
N GLU A 108 0.40 20.16 -8.41
CA GLU A 108 0.48 18.71 -8.35
C GLU A 108 0.07 18.09 -9.70
N PRO A 109 0.92 17.29 -10.36
CA PRO A 109 0.63 16.73 -11.69
C PRO A 109 -0.65 15.90 -11.73
N GLY A 110 -0.91 15.11 -10.69
CA GLY A 110 -2.11 14.28 -10.57
C GLY A 110 -3.40 15.08 -10.56
N LEU A 111 -3.46 16.06 -9.66
CA LEU A 111 -4.61 16.95 -9.56
C LEU A 111 -4.78 17.82 -10.81
N ARG A 112 -3.71 18.19 -11.50
CA ARG A 112 -3.79 18.93 -12.77
C ARG A 112 -4.45 18.11 -13.86
N VAL A 113 -4.06 16.84 -14.01
CA VAL A 113 -4.70 15.92 -14.98
C VAL A 113 -6.19 15.76 -14.67
N ILE A 114 -6.54 15.50 -13.41
CA ILE A 114 -7.92 15.35 -12.98
C ILE A 114 -8.72 16.64 -13.27
N SER A 115 -8.24 17.78 -12.79
CA SER A 115 -8.93 19.07 -12.95
C SER A 115 -9.05 19.48 -14.42
N GLY A 116 -8.04 19.21 -15.24
CA GLY A 116 -8.06 19.49 -16.67
C GLY A 116 -9.11 18.68 -17.43
N GLY A 117 -9.17 17.36 -17.21
CA GLY A 117 -10.17 16.53 -17.88
C GLY A 117 -11.59 16.73 -17.33
N LEU A 118 -11.73 17.06 -16.04
CA LEU A 118 -13.02 17.49 -15.49
C LEU A 118 -13.47 18.82 -16.14
N TRP A 119 -12.57 19.81 -16.23
CA TRP A 119 -12.88 21.10 -16.85
C TRP A 119 -13.34 20.94 -18.30
N GLU A 120 -12.71 20.07 -19.09
CA GLU A 120 -13.11 19.77 -20.47
C GLU A 120 -14.59 19.35 -20.52
N ARG A 121 -14.99 18.36 -19.72
CA ARG A 121 -16.38 17.87 -19.65
C ARG A 121 -17.36 18.93 -19.12
N LEU A 122 -16.97 19.70 -18.10
CA LEU A 122 -17.82 20.75 -17.55
C LEU A 122 -18.00 21.91 -18.53
N SER A 123 -16.96 22.24 -19.31
CA SER A 123 -17.01 23.28 -20.34
C SER A 123 -17.92 22.89 -21.51
N GLU A 124 -18.12 21.60 -21.75
CA GLU A 124 -19.11 21.02 -22.67
C GLU A 124 -20.53 20.98 -22.08
N GLY A 125 -20.72 21.39 -20.82
CA GLY A 125 -22.01 21.42 -20.13
C GLY A 125 -22.38 20.14 -19.38
N ALA A 126 -21.46 19.19 -19.20
CA ALA A 126 -21.72 18.01 -18.37
C ALA A 126 -21.78 18.39 -16.87
N PRO A 127 -22.66 17.73 -16.08
CA PRO A 127 -22.65 17.89 -14.63
C PRO A 127 -21.36 17.33 -14.02
N LEU A 128 -20.96 17.84 -12.85
CA LEU A 128 -19.74 17.46 -12.14
C LEU A 128 -19.70 15.96 -11.85
N SER A 129 -20.81 15.38 -11.41
CA SER A 129 -20.93 13.94 -11.16
C SER A 129 -20.59 13.10 -12.38
N ARG A 130 -21.08 13.48 -13.57
CA ARG A 130 -20.80 12.78 -14.83
C ARG A 130 -19.33 12.92 -15.23
N ALA A 131 -18.75 14.10 -15.09
CA ALA A 131 -17.33 14.31 -15.35
C ALA A 131 -16.45 13.49 -14.38
N MET A 132 -16.83 13.38 -13.10
CA MET A 132 -16.13 12.54 -12.12
C MET A 132 -16.21 11.04 -12.43
N ALA A 133 -17.28 10.59 -13.08
CA ALA A 133 -17.45 9.18 -13.47
C ALA A 133 -16.39 8.72 -14.48
N ASP A 134 -15.83 9.62 -15.29
CA ASP A 134 -14.75 9.33 -16.25
C ASP A 134 -13.41 9.00 -15.57
N PHE A 135 -13.29 9.23 -14.26
CA PHE A 135 -12.08 8.96 -13.46
C PHE A 135 -12.30 7.89 -12.38
N PRO A 136 -12.68 6.65 -12.72
CA PRO A 136 -13.01 5.59 -11.74
C PRO A 136 -11.81 5.14 -10.88
N ALA A 137 -10.58 5.42 -11.32
CA ALA A 137 -9.36 5.17 -10.53
C ALA A 137 -9.24 6.12 -9.31
N VAL A 138 -9.88 7.28 -9.39
CA VAL A 138 -9.87 8.31 -8.34
C VAL A 138 -11.19 8.33 -7.60
N PHE A 139 -12.31 8.52 -8.30
CA PHE A 139 -13.65 8.61 -7.73
C PHE A 139 -14.36 7.26 -7.87
N ASP A 140 -14.82 6.71 -6.75
CA ASP A 140 -15.66 5.51 -6.81
C ASP A 140 -17.13 5.89 -7.06
N GLN A 141 -17.93 4.90 -7.46
CA GLN A 141 -19.35 5.09 -7.74
C GLN A 141 -20.10 5.74 -6.56
N ALA A 142 -19.69 5.44 -5.32
CA ALA A 142 -20.30 6.06 -4.14
C ALA A 142 -20.05 7.57 -4.07
N THR A 143 -18.81 8.00 -4.33
CA THR A 143 -18.47 9.42 -4.44
C THR A 143 -19.28 10.09 -5.57
N VAL A 144 -19.36 9.46 -6.74
CA VAL A 144 -20.09 10.00 -7.90
C VAL A 144 -21.58 10.18 -7.59
N ASN A 145 -22.25 9.15 -7.04
CA ASN A 145 -23.67 9.22 -6.70
C ASN A 145 -23.96 10.27 -5.61
N LEU A 146 -23.06 10.42 -4.64
CA LEU A 146 -23.18 11.47 -3.61
C LEU A 146 -23.09 12.86 -4.22
N ILE A 147 -22.11 13.11 -5.07
CA ILE A 147 -21.97 14.39 -5.78
C ILE A 147 -23.20 14.65 -6.66
N GLN A 148 -23.70 13.63 -7.36
CA GLN A 148 -24.91 13.74 -8.18
C GLN A 148 -26.13 14.16 -7.35
N ALA A 149 -26.32 13.56 -6.17
CA ALA A 149 -27.39 13.94 -5.25
C ALA A 149 -27.22 15.39 -4.80
N GLY A 150 -26.01 15.79 -4.38
CA GLY A 150 -25.71 17.16 -3.95
C GLY A 150 -25.86 18.20 -5.06
N GLU A 151 -25.59 17.86 -6.31
CA GLU A 151 -25.86 18.71 -7.48
C GLU A 151 -27.36 18.88 -7.70
N ALA A 152 -28.13 17.78 -7.65
CA ALA A 152 -29.57 17.81 -7.88
C ALA A 152 -30.35 18.57 -6.79
N THR A 153 -29.90 18.50 -5.54
CA THR A 153 -30.51 19.18 -4.39
C THR A 153 -29.95 20.59 -4.14
N GLY A 154 -28.92 21.00 -4.87
CA GLY A 154 -28.22 22.26 -4.62
C GLY A 154 -27.40 22.30 -3.32
N SER A 155 -27.24 21.16 -2.63
CA SER A 155 -26.51 21.05 -1.36
C SER A 155 -25.06 20.56 -1.54
N LEU A 156 -24.44 20.88 -2.68
CA LEU A 156 -23.11 20.38 -3.04
C LEU A 156 -22.04 20.70 -1.97
N ASN A 157 -22.06 21.91 -1.40
CA ASN A 157 -21.11 22.29 -0.34
C ASN A 157 -21.24 21.40 0.90
N ASP A 158 -22.47 21.14 1.37
CA ASP A 158 -22.70 20.26 2.52
C ASP A 158 -22.27 18.82 2.22
N THR A 159 -22.53 18.34 1.01
CA THR A 159 -22.12 17.01 0.56
C THR A 159 -20.59 16.89 0.50
N LEU A 160 -19.90 17.89 -0.04
CA LEU A 160 -18.44 17.95 -0.07
C LEU A 160 -17.85 17.95 1.35
N ALA A 161 -18.38 18.77 2.26
CA ALA A 161 -17.95 18.81 3.66
C ALA A 161 -18.07 17.44 4.35
N ARG A 162 -19.21 16.76 4.18
CA ARG A 162 -19.44 15.41 4.72
C ARG A 162 -18.51 14.38 4.11
N LEU A 163 -18.27 14.47 2.80
CA LEU A 163 -17.37 13.57 2.08
C LEU A 163 -15.91 13.76 2.55
N ILE A 164 -15.47 14.99 2.77
CA ILE A 164 -14.15 15.31 3.32
C ILE A 164 -13.98 14.64 4.68
N GLN A 165 -14.93 14.84 5.60
CA GLN A 165 -14.85 14.22 6.93
C GLN A 165 -14.77 12.70 6.84
N HIS A 166 -15.60 12.07 6.00
CA HIS A 166 -15.55 10.62 5.79
C HIS A 166 -14.19 10.14 5.28
N LEU A 167 -13.59 10.84 4.31
CA LEU A 167 -12.29 10.49 3.76
C LEU A 167 -11.15 10.74 4.77
N ILE A 168 -11.28 11.75 5.64
CA ILE A 168 -10.35 12.01 6.75
C ILE A 168 -10.41 10.85 7.74
N ASP A 169 -11.61 10.44 8.18
CA ASP A 169 -11.79 9.33 9.11
C ASP A 169 -11.18 8.04 8.54
N GLN A 170 -11.41 7.74 7.24
CA GLN A 170 -10.81 6.59 6.57
C GLN A 170 -9.28 6.66 6.50
N ARG A 171 -8.73 7.85 6.23
CA ARG A 171 -7.27 8.07 6.19
C ARG A 171 -6.66 7.90 7.57
N GLU A 172 -7.31 8.39 8.62
CA GLU A 172 -6.86 8.28 10.01
C GLU A 172 -6.87 6.82 10.46
N LEU A 173 -7.98 6.09 10.23
CA LEU A 173 -8.06 4.65 10.47
C LEU A 173 -6.93 3.88 9.77
N ARG A 174 -6.67 4.20 8.49
CA ARG A 174 -5.58 3.57 7.74
C ARG A 174 -4.21 3.93 8.30
N ARG A 175 -4.00 5.17 8.71
CA ARG A 175 -2.76 5.62 9.32
C ARG A 175 -2.54 4.88 10.64
N GLU A 176 -3.57 4.80 11.48
CA GLU A 176 -3.53 4.07 12.74
C GLU A 176 -3.17 2.60 12.53
N LEU A 177 -3.81 1.93 11.55
CA LEU A 177 -3.45 0.56 11.14
C LEU A 177 -1.97 0.42 10.76
N VAL A 178 -1.46 1.34 9.94
CA VAL A 178 -0.05 1.30 9.49
C VAL A 178 0.90 1.54 10.68
N MET A 179 0.59 2.49 11.55
CA MET A 179 1.42 2.81 12.72
C MET A 179 1.40 1.68 13.75
N ALA A 180 0.24 1.05 13.97
CA ALA A 180 0.11 -0.12 14.84
C ALA A 180 0.95 -1.30 14.34
N LEU A 181 1.04 -1.51 13.02
CA LEU A 181 1.85 -2.58 12.42
C LEU A 181 3.35 -2.25 12.32
N ALA A 182 3.73 -0.98 12.36
CA ALA A 182 5.13 -0.58 12.25
C ALA A 182 6.00 -1.13 13.39
N TYR A 183 5.49 -1.07 14.63
CA TYR A 183 6.22 -1.53 15.81
C TYR A 183 6.47 -3.05 15.83
N PRO A 184 5.46 -3.93 15.56
CA PRO A 184 5.71 -5.36 15.45
C PRO A 184 6.67 -5.75 14.33
N VAL A 185 6.60 -5.08 13.18
CA VAL A 185 7.53 -5.33 12.07
C VAL A 185 8.96 -4.99 12.46
N PHE A 186 9.15 -3.85 13.14
CA PHE A 186 10.46 -3.46 13.68
C PHE A 186 10.98 -4.48 14.70
N MET A 187 10.14 -4.91 15.66
CA MET A 187 10.51 -5.91 16.65
C MET A 187 10.85 -7.27 16.02
N MET A 188 10.09 -7.73 15.04
CA MET A 188 10.41 -8.96 14.31
C MET A 188 11.74 -8.84 13.56
N PHE A 189 12.03 -7.67 12.97
CA PHE A 189 13.31 -7.42 12.31
C PHE A 189 14.48 -7.49 13.29
N VAL A 190 14.39 -6.81 14.44
CA VAL A 190 15.42 -6.84 15.49
C VAL A 190 15.59 -8.26 16.06
N ALA A 191 14.50 -8.94 16.41
CA ALA A 191 14.53 -10.30 16.95
C ALA A 191 15.16 -11.28 15.96
N SER A 192 14.77 -11.20 14.68
CA SER A 192 15.38 -12.01 13.63
C SER A 192 16.88 -11.71 13.49
N GLY A 193 17.26 -10.44 13.53
CA GLY A 193 18.67 -10.02 13.48
C GLY A 193 19.50 -10.61 14.63
N VAL A 194 18.98 -10.57 15.86
CA VAL A 194 19.62 -11.20 17.03
C VAL A 194 19.76 -12.71 16.82
N ILE A 195 18.68 -13.40 16.46
CA ILE A 195 18.70 -14.86 16.24
C ILE A 195 19.74 -15.23 15.17
N LEU A 196 19.74 -14.54 14.02
CA LEU A 196 20.69 -14.80 12.95
C LEU A 196 22.13 -14.53 13.40
N PHE A 197 22.40 -13.41 14.09
CA PHE A 197 23.73 -13.12 14.63
C PHE A 197 24.21 -14.25 15.56
N PHE A 198 23.33 -14.74 16.44
CA PHE A 198 23.65 -15.86 17.33
C PHE A 198 23.98 -17.13 16.56
N LEU A 199 23.17 -17.51 15.56
CA LEU A 199 23.36 -18.72 14.77
C LEU A 199 24.61 -18.66 13.88
N PHE A 200 24.90 -17.51 13.26
CA PHE A 200 26.01 -17.37 12.31
C PHE A 200 27.36 -17.05 12.96
N PHE A 201 27.38 -16.33 14.09
CA PHE A 201 28.64 -15.88 14.70
C PHE A 201 28.91 -16.50 16.05
N LEU A 202 27.93 -16.51 16.96
CA LEU A 202 28.18 -16.94 18.33
C LEU A 202 28.24 -18.47 18.46
N LEU A 203 27.27 -19.17 17.86
CA LEU A 203 27.15 -20.62 17.95
C LEU A 203 28.37 -21.35 17.36
N PRO A 204 28.92 -20.99 16.17
CA PRO A 204 30.11 -21.64 15.63
C PRO A 204 31.35 -21.45 16.50
N ARG A 205 31.53 -20.24 17.06
CA ARG A 205 32.63 -19.98 18.02
C ARG A 205 32.51 -20.88 19.24
N LEU A 206 31.30 -21.06 19.77
CA LEU A 206 31.06 -21.93 20.91
C LEU A 206 31.37 -23.40 20.58
N GLN A 207 30.97 -23.87 19.40
CA GLN A 207 31.31 -25.23 18.93
C GLN A 207 32.82 -25.43 18.86
N THR A 208 33.55 -24.49 18.25
CA THR A 208 35.02 -24.59 18.14
C THR A 208 35.70 -24.62 19.50
N LEU A 209 35.24 -23.82 20.47
CA LEU A 209 35.78 -23.82 21.82
C LEU A 209 35.55 -25.15 22.53
N LEU A 210 34.35 -25.73 22.41
CA LEU A 210 34.01 -26.99 23.08
C LEU A 210 34.72 -28.19 22.46
N GLN A 211 34.92 -28.20 21.15
CA GLN A 211 35.72 -29.22 20.46
C GLN A 211 37.19 -29.17 20.90
N SER A 212 37.77 -27.98 21.04
CA SER A 212 39.15 -27.81 21.52
C SER A 212 39.36 -28.27 22.96
N LEU A 213 38.32 -28.25 23.79
CA LEU A 213 38.36 -28.72 25.18
C LEU A 213 38.12 -30.23 25.31
N GLY A 214 38.02 -30.98 24.20
CA GLY A 214 37.80 -32.43 24.18
C GLY A 214 36.43 -32.88 24.70
N GLY A 215 35.52 -31.94 24.96
CA GLY A 215 34.20 -32.20 25.52
C GLY A 215 33.17 -32.48 24.44
N GLN A 216 32.30 -33.46 24.69
CA GLN A 216 31.11 -33.63 23.84
C GLN A 216 30.10 -32.50 24.12
N LEU A 217 29.51 -31.94 23.06
CA LEU A 217 28.46 -30.92 23.16
C LEU A 217 27.31 -31.43 24.05
N PRO A 218 26.83 -30.62 25.04
CA PRO A 218 25.61 -30.91 25.77
C PRO A 218 24.41 -31.13 24.84
N LEU A 219 23.43 -31.92 25.29
CA LEU A 219 22.25 -32.28 24.49
C LEU A 219 21.46 -31.04 24.04
N SER A 220 21.35 -30.02 24.89
CA SER A 220 20.76 -28.71 24.57
C SER A 220 21.50 -27.98 23.44
N THR A 221 22.83 -27.99 23.47
CA THR A 221 23.66 -27.39 22.40
C THR A 221 23.56 -28.19 21.11
N ARG A 222 23.51 -29.54 21.15
CA ARG A 222 23.32 -30.36 19.95
C ARG A 222 21.97 -30.11 19.28
N MET A 223 20.89 -29.97 20.04
CA MET A 223 19.58 -29.59 19.49
C MET A 223 19.63 -28.23 18.80
N LEU A 224 20.28 -27.25 19.43
CA LEU A 224 20.42 -25.91 18.87
C LEU A 224 21.27 -25.92 17.59
N VAL A 225 22.35 -26.69 17.57
CA VAL A 225 23.21 -26.89 16.40
C VAL A 225 22.47 -27.60 15.28
N GLY A 226 21.73 -28.67 15.57
CA GLY A 226 20.92 -29.36 14.56
C GLY A 226 19.84 -28.45 13.96
N PHE A 227 19.22 -27.60 14.78
CA PHE A 227 18.29 -26.58 14.30
C PHE A 227 18.98 -25.50 13.47
N ALA A 228 20.17 -25.05 13.90
CA ALA A 228 20.98 -24.10 13.15
C ALA A 228 21.38 -24.64 11.79
N ASP A 229 21.93 -25.85 11.73
CA ASP A 229 22.32 -26.52 10.49
C ASP A 229 21.13 -26.74 9.56
N PHE A 230 19.96 -27.10 10.11
CA PHE A 230 18.72 -27.18 9.35
C PHE A 230 18.34 -25.82 8.73
N VAL A 231 18.37 -24.75 9.52
CA VAL A 231 18.08 -23.38 9.04
C VAL A 231 19.15 -22.89 8.06
N LEU A 232 20.41 -23.28 8.20
CA LEU A 232 21.50 -22.86 7.32
C LEU A 232 21.46 -23.58 5.97
N HIS A 233 21.26 -24.90 5.97
CA HIS A 233 21.20 -25.70 4.74
C HIS A 233 19.85 -25.57 4.03
N TYR A 234 18.75 -25.63 4.78
CA TYR A 234 17.40 -25.60 4.22
C TYR A 234 16.76 -24.21 4.25
N GLY A 235 17.39 -23.20 4.86
CA GLY A 235 16.80 -21.85 4.98
C GLY A 235 16.45 -21.21 3.65
N ILE A 236 17.28 -21.40 2.61
CA ILE A 236 16.96 -20.95 1.24
C ILE A 236 15.75 -21.70 0.69
N PHE A 237 15.68 -23.02 0.85
CA PHE A 237 14.55 -23.82 0.40
C PHE A 237 13.26 -23.48 1.16
N ILE A 238 13.34 -23.22 2.47
CA ILE A 238 12.23 -22.77 3.32
C ILE A 238 11.78 -21.37 2.89
N ALA A 239 12.71 -20.45 2.62
CA ALA A 239 12.38 -19.11 2.14
C ALA A 239 11.70 -19.15 0.77
N VAL A 240 12.22 -19.97 -0.16
CA VAL A 240 11.61 -20.17 -1.48
C VAL A 240 10.23 -20.84 -1.34
N ALA A 241 10.09 -21.88 -0.51
CA ALA A 241 8.82 -22.55 -0.25
C ALA A 241 7.81 -21.60 0.40
N ALA A 242 8.24 -20.71 1.31
CA ALA A 242 7.39 -19.70 1.92
C ALA A 242 6.93 -18.65 0.90
N VAL A 243 7.81 -18.22 -0.01
CA VAL A 243 7.44 -17.29 -1.10
C VAL A 243 6.48 -17.95 -2.08
N VAL A 244 6.77 -19.17 -2.55
CA VAL A 244 5.91 -19.92 -3.49
C VAL A 244 4.58 -20.28 -2.84
N GLY A 245 4.59 -20.76 -1.59
CA GLY A 245 3.40 -21.04 -0.80
C GLY A 245 2.59 -19.78 -0.55
N GLY A 246 3.22 -18.65 -0.23
CA GLY A 246 2.58 -17.35 -0.07
C GLY A 246 1.93 -16.84 -1.35
N ILE A 247 2.60 -16.95 -2.50
CA ILE A 247 2.03 -16.58 -3.81
C ILE A 247 0.88 -17.52 -4.18
N SER A 248 1.02 -18.82 -3.95
CA SER A 248 0.00 -19.83 -4.25
C SER A 248 -1.24 -19.62 -3.37
N PHE A 249 -1.05 -19.36 -2.08
CA PHE A 249 -2.11 -19.01 -1.14
C PHE A 249 -2.77 -17.68 -1.51
N TRP A 250 -2.00 -16.66 -1.92
CA TRP A 250 -2.54 -15.39 -2.38
C TRP A 250 -3.38 -15.54 -3.64
N ARG A 251 -2.93 -16.36 -4.60
CA ARG A 251 -3.70 -16.71 -5.80
C ARG A 251 -4.97 -17.49 -5.45
N TRP A 252 -4.87 -18.47 -4.58
CA TRP A 252 -6.02 -19.24 -4.10
C TRP A 252 -7.03 -18.35 -3.39
N ARG A 253 -6.59 -17.41 -2.55
CA ARG A 253 -7.46 -16.41 -1.90
C ARG A 253 -8.14 -15.43 -2.85
N LYS A 254 -7.67 -15.29 -4.10
CA LYS A 254 -8.39 -14.50 -5.11
C LYS A 254 -9.56 -15.25 -5.74
N THR A 255 -9.62 -16.57 -5.55
CA THR A 255 -10.78 -17.37 -5.99
C THR A 255 -11.91 -17.19 -4.99
N GLU A 256 -13.16 -17.25 -5.45
CA GLU A 256 -14.34 -17.09 -4.61
C GLU A 256 -14.40 -18.13 -3.48
N ALA A 257 -14.14 -19.40 -3.81
CA ALA A 257 -14.09 -20.49 -2.83
C ALA A 257 -12.95 -20.31 -1.81
N GLY A 258 -11.76 -19.89 -2.26
CA GLY A 258 -10.62 -19.63 -1.38
C GLY A 258 -10.88 -18.45 -0.44
N GLN A 259 -11.42 -17.35 -0.97
CA GLN A 259 -11.78 -16.19 -0.16
C GLN A 259 -12.86 -16.55 0.87
N MET A 260 -13.93 -17.23 0.48
CA MET A 260 -15.01 -17.68 1.37
C MET A 260 -14.48 -18.56 2.51
N ALA A 261 -13.64 -19.54 2.18
CA ALA A 261 -13.04 -20.45 3.18
C ALA A 261 -12.12 -19.71 4.15
N THR A 262 -11.25 -18.82 3.64
CA THR A 262 -10.36 -18.05 4.50
C THR A 262 -11.12 -17.06 5.37
N ASP A 263 -12.12 -16.39 4.83
CA ASP A 263 -12.93 -15.41 5.55
C ASP A 263 -13.74 -16.08 6.67
N ALA A 264 -14.28 -17.28 6.42
CA ALA A 264 -14.94 -18.10 7.44
C ALA A 264 -13.96 -18.58 8.52
N TRP A 265 -12.73 -18.96 8.14
CA TRP A 265 -11.71 -19.37 9.10
C TRP A 265 -11.23 -18.22 9.98
N LEU A 266 -11.03 -17.02 9.40
CA LEU A 266 -10.66 -15.81 10.14
C LEU A 266 -11.68 -15.47 11.23
N LEU A 267 -12.97 -15.69 10.97
CA LEU A 267 -14.05 -15.43 11.93
C LEU A 267 -14.03 -16.36 13.15
N ARG A 268 -13.39 -17.54 13.05
CA ARG A 268 -13.28 -18.51 14.16
C ARG A 268 -12.10 -18.24 15.08
N LEU A 269 -11.20 -17.34 14.72
CA LEU A 269 -10.01 -17.03 15.52
C LEU A 269 -10.39 -16.09 16.68
N PRO A 270 -9.98 -16.38 17.94
CA PRO A 270 -10.45 -15.65 19.12
C PRO A 270 -10.03 -14.17 19.16
N LEU A 271 -8.92 -13.81 18.52
CA LEU A 271 -8.45 -12.42 18.43
C LEU A 271 -8.87 -11.72 17.13
N VAL A 272 -8.91 -12.47 16.01
CA VAL A 272 -9.15 -11.89 14.67
C VAL A 272 -10.65 -11.83 14.35
N GLY A 273 -11.44 -12.81 14.78
CA GLY A 273 -12.87 -12.85 14.54
C GLY A 273 -13.60 -11.62 15.08
N PRO A 274 -13.45 -11.28 16.38
CA PRO A 274 -14.05 -10.07 16.94
C PRO A 274 -13.59 -8.79 16.22
N PHE A 275 -12.34 -8.74 15.76
CA PHE A 275 -11.82 -7.61 14.99
C PHE A 275 -12.49 -7.49 13.61
N VAL A 276 -12.67 -8.60 12.89
CA VAL A 276 -13.35 -8.62 11.60
C VAL A 276 -14.82 -8.20 11.74
N VAL A 277 -15.50 -8.66 12.79
CA VAL A 277 -16.87 -8.24 13.11
C VAL A 277 -16.91 -6.74 13.42
N SER A 278 -16.05 -6.26 14.33
CA SER A 278 -15.99 -4.84 14.69
C SER A 278 -15.70 -3.94 13.49
N GLN A 279 -14.81 -4.35 12.61
CA GLN A 279 -14.50 -3.64 11.38
C GLN A 279 -15.68 -3.64 10.40
N THR A 280 -16.40 -4.75 10.30
CA THR A 280 -17.59 -4.86 9.45
C THR A 280 -18.69 -3.94 9.94
N VAL A 281 -18.95 -3.91 11.25
CA VAL A 281 -19.94 -3.01 11.88
C VAL A 281 -19.55 -1.55 11.65
N LEU A 282 -18.29 -1.19 11.89
CA LEU A 282 -17.78 0.17 11.65
C LEU A 282 -18.03 0.61 10.21
N GLN A 283 -17.60 -0.21 9.25
CA GLN A 283 -17.70 0.13 7.84
C GLN A 283 -19.16 0.19 7.38
N PHE A 284 -19.99 -0.75 7.81
CA PHE A 284 -21.43 -0.74 7.55
C PHE A 284 -22.09 0.54 8.08
N SER A 285 -21.92 0.82 9.37
CA SER A 285 -22.59 1.93 10.03
C SER A 285 -22.12 3.28 9.54
N GLN A 286 -20.81 3.46 9.32
CA GLN A 286 -20.27 4.71 8.80
C GLN A 286 -20.76 4.97 7.36
N THR A 287 -20.70 3.95 6.49
CA THR A 287 -21.12 4.09 5.09
C THR A 287 -22.61 4.36 4.99
N LEU A 288 -23.43 3.55 5.66
CA LEU A 288 -24.88 3.70 5.61
C LEU A 288 -25.32 5.05 6.22
N SER A 289 -24.71 5.48 7.33
CA SER A 289 -24.97 6.79 7.93
C SER A 289 -24.69 7.93 6.95
N VAL A 290 -23.55 7.90 6.26
CA VAL A 290 -23.17 8.91 5.27
C VAL A 290 -24.13 8.92 4.09
N LEU A 291 -24.45 7.76 3.51
CA LEU A 291 -25.33 7.70 2.34
C LEU A 291 -26.74 8.20 2.68
N LEU A 292 -27.32 7.75 3.79
CA LEU A 292 -28.64 8.20 4.25
C LEU A 292 -28.65 9.68 4.65
N ALA A 293 -27.60 10.18 5.29
CA ALA A 293 -27.49 11.60 5.64
C ALA A 293 -27.41 12.54 4.43
N ASN A 294 -27.03 12.01 3.26
CA ASN A 294 -26.98 12.73 1.99
C ASN A 294 -28.23 12.48 1.12
N GLY A 295 -29.32 11.94 1.71
CA GLY A 295 -30.60 11.80 1.02
C GLY A 295 -30.68 10.63 0.04
N ILE A 296 -29.70 9.72 0.01
CA ILE A 296 -29.79 8.49 -0.78
C ILE A 296 -30.87 7.60 -0.17
N THR A 297 -31.71 7.01 -1.02
CA THR A 297 -32.78 6.11 -0.58
C THR A 297 -32.21 4.92 0.20
N ALA A 298 -32.93 4.42 1.21
CA ALA A 298 -32.46 3.29 2.01
C ALA A 298 -32.14 2.04 1.16
N ALA A 299 -32.95 1.78 0.15
CA ALA A 299 -32.75 0.70 -0.80
C ALA A 299 -31.42 0.80 -1.56
N GLU A 300 -31.10 1.97 -2.10
CA GLU A 300 -29.85 2.20 -2.83
C GLU A 300 -28.66 2.20 -1.87
N ALA A 301 -28.79 2.85 -0.71
CA ALA A 301 -27.75 2.93 0.30
C ALA A 301 -27.33 1.54 0.81
N LEU A 302 -28.27 0.63 1.05
CA LEU A 302 -27.97 -0.76 1.43
C LEU A 302 -27.19 -1.51 0.34
N ARG A 303 -27.61 -1.40 -0.93
CA ARG A 303 -26.90 -2.03 -2.07
C ARG A 303 -25.47 -1.50 -2.23
N MET A 304 -25.26 -0.20 -1.96
CA MET A 304 -23.94 0.41 -2.01
C MET A 304 -23.06 -0.04 -0.83
N THR A 305 -23.62 -0.13 0.37
CA THR A 305 -22.91 -0.61 1.57
C THR A 305 -22.51 -2.08 1.45
N GLU A 306 -23.33 -2.95 0.84
CA GLU A 306 -23.00 -4.36 0.57
C GLU A 306 -21.63 -4.50 -0.13
N ARG A 307 -21.38 -3.69 -1.16
CA ARG A 307 -20.15 -3.73 -1.96
C ARG A 307 -18.90 -3.35 -1.18
N GLN A 308 -19.07 -2.63 -0.07
CA GLN A 308 -17.96 -2.17 0.76
C GLN A 308 -17.52 -3.23 1.78
N ILE A 309 -18.38 -4.17 2.17
CA ILE A 309 -18.06 -5.20 3.17
C ILE A 309 -16.95 -6.10 2.63
N GLY A 310 -15.78 -6.08 3.25
CA GLY A 310 -14.60 -6.81 2.78
C GLY A 310 -14.71 -8.33 2.89
N ASN A 311 -15.27 -8.83 3.99
CA ASN A 311 -15.40 -10.26 4.28
C ASN A 311 -16.59 -10.86 3.50
N LEU A 312 -16.36 -11.89 2.69
CA LEU A 312 -17.40 -12.49 1.84
C LEU A 312 -18.52 -13.17 2.62
N VAL A 313 -18.22 -13.76 3.78
CA VAL A 313 -19.23 -14.40 4.63
C VAL A 313 -20.22 -13.35 5.12
N HIS A 314 -19.70 -12.24 5.66
CA HIS A 314 -20.56 -11.12 6.08
C HIS A 314 -21.25 -10.45 4.90
N ARG A 315 -20.57 -10.29 3.75
CA ARG A 315 -21.18 -9.71 2.54
C ARG A 315 -22.38 -10.52 2.06
N THR A 316 -22.24 -11.84 2.02
CA THR A 316 -23.33 -12.76 1.61
C THR A 316 -24.51 -12.69 2.57
N ALA A 317 -24.22 -12.67 3.88
CA ALA A 317 -25.24 -12.52 4.91
C ALA A 317 -25.95 -11.16 4.81
N PHE A 318 -25.20 -10.09 4.57
CA PHE A 318 -25.75 -8.73 4.40
C PHE A 318 -26.57 -8.58 3.11
N LYS A 319 -26.17 -9.25 2.03
CA LYS A 319 -26.94 -9.32 0.78
C LYS A 319 -28.31 -9.96 1.01
N ALA A 320 -28.36 -11.05 1.78
CA ALA A 320 -29.62 -11.70 2.16
C ALA A 320 -30.50 -10.78 3.02
N ALA A 321 -29.91 -10.07 4.00
CA ALA A 321 -30.65 -9.07 4.79
C ALA A 321 -31.19 -7.93 3.91
N THR A 322 -30.36 -7.41 2.99
CA THR A 322 -30.75 -6.34 2.07
C THR A 322 -31.95 -6.74 1.21
N ALA A 323 -31.97 -7.97 0.69
CA ALA A 323 -33.12 -8.48 -0.08
C ALA A 323 -34.43 -8.42 0.73
N ARG A 324 -34.40 -8.84 1.99
CA ARG A 324 -35.59 -8.81 2.86
C ARG A 324 -36.05 -7.40 3.21
N VAL A 325 -35.12 -6.46 3.40
CA VAL A 325 -35.47 -5.06 3.64
C VAL A 325 -36.15 -4.45 2.42
N LEU A 326 -35.73 -4.83 1.21
CA LEU A 326 -36.39 -4.42 -0.03
C LEU A 326 -37.78 -5.04 -0.20
N GLU A 327 -38.05 -6.18 0.43
CA GLU A 327 -39.37 -6.82 0.52
C GLU A 327 -40.25 -6.21 1.64
N GLY A 328 -39.73 -5.25 2.40
CA GLY A 328 -40.46 -4.53 3.45
C GLY A 328 -40.19 -5.00 4.88
N GLU A 329 -39.22 -5.90 5.11
CA GLU A 329 -38.80 -6.26 6.47
C GLU A 329 -38.03 -5.09 7.12
N VAL A 330 -38.25 -4.91 8.42
CA VAL A 330 -37.53 -3.97 9.28
C VAL A 330 -36.02 -4.29 9.26
N LEU A 331 -35.16 -3.28 9.08
CA LEU A 331 -33.71 -3.44 8.89
C LEU A 331 -33.06 -4.16 10.07
N SER A 332 -33.41 -3.77 11.29
CA SER A 332 -32.92 -4.43 12.51
C SER A 332 -33.26 -5.91 12.53
N SER A 333 -34.50 -6.31 12.21
CA SER A 333 -34.93 -7.71 12.16
C SER A 333 -34.22 -8.51 11.06
N ALA A 334 -34.10 -7.93 9.85
CA ALA A 334 -33.41 -8.56 8.74
C ALA A 334 -31.95 -8.86 9.06
N LEU A 335 -31.27 -7.95 9.78
CA LEU A 335 -29.89 -8.15 10.24
C LEU A 335 -29.79 -9.14 11.40
N THR A 336 -30.75 -9.18 12.34
CA THR A 336 -30.76 -10.18 13.43
C THR A 336 -30.72 -11.61 12.88
N ARG A 337 -31.47 -11.89 11.81
CA ARG A 337 -31.50 -13.22 11.17
C ARG A 337 -30.16 -13.65 10.57
N THR A 338 -29.23 -12.72 10.35
CA THR A 338 -27.90 -13.05 9.79
C THR A 338 -26.93 -13.58 10.83
N GLY A 339 -27.16 -13.32 12.13
CA GLY A 339 -26.25 -13.67 13.21
C GLY A 339 -24.85 -13.03 13.11
N CYS A 340 -24.66 -12.05 12.23
CA CYS A 340 -23.36 -11.44 11.96
C CYS A 340 -23.06 -10.21 12.82
N PHE A 341 -24.09 -9.64 13.44
CA PHE A 341 -24.02 -8.38 14.18
C PHE A 341 -24.25 -8.63 15.67
N PRO A 342 -23.51 -7.96 16.57
CA PRO A 342 -23.76 -8.07 18.01
C PRO A 342 -25.12 -7.49 18.41
N ASP A 343 -25.78 -8.10 19.40
CA ASP A 343 -27.12 -7.74 19.86
C ASP A 343 -27.26 -6.25 20.19
N LEU A 344 -26.27 -5.68 20.89
CA LEU A 344 -26.27 -4.25 21.24
C LEU A 344 -26.31 -3.31 20.02
N VAL A 345 -25.79 -3.74 18.86
CA VAL A 345 -25.87 -2.99 17.61
C VAL A 345 -27.27 -3.08 17.03
N LEU A 346 -27.85 -4.28 17.05
CA LEU A 346 -29.20 -4.54 16.57
C LEU A 346 -30.25 -3.78 17.39
N ASP A 347 -30.10 -3.76 18.72
CA ASP A 347 -30.98 -3.01 19.64
C ASP A 347 -30.93 -1.50 19.37
N ARG A 348 -29.73 -0.94 19.21
CA ARG A 348 -29.58 0.49 18.87
C ARG A 348 -30.16 0.83 17.50
N LEU A 349 -30.02 -0.09 16.54
CA LEU A 349 -30.59 0.09 15.22
C LEU A 349 -32.12 0.05 15.27
N ALA A 350 -32.70 -0.90 16.02
CA ALA A 350 -34.13 -1.00 16.23
C ALA A 350 -34.70 0.26 16.90
N VAL A 351 -34.02 0.80 17.92
CA VAL A 351 -34.40 2.07 18.55
C VAL A 351 -34.33 3.23 17.54
N GLY A 352 -33.26 3.30 16.74
CA GLY A 352 -33.13 4.33 15.70
C GLY A 352 -34.21 4.24 14.64
N GLU A 353 -34.59 3.02 14.24
CA GLU A 353 -35.63 2.74 13.26
C GLU A 353 -37.02 3.12 13.79
N ASN A 354 -37.36 2.71 15.02
CA ASN A 354 -38.63 3.03 15.67
C ASN A 354 -38.80 4.54 15.98
N THR A 355 -37.70 5.25 16.25
CA THR A 355 -37.72 6.70 16.54
C THR A 355 -37.52 7.56 15.31
N GLY A 356 -37.33 6.97 14.12
CA GLY A 356 -37.01 7.68 12.88
C GLY A 356 -35.59 8.28 12.84
N ASN A 357 -34.77 8.06 13.87
CA ASN A 357 -33.42 8.62 14.03
C ASN A 357 -32.32 7.61 13.64
N ILE A 358 -32.46 6.93 12.50
CA ILE A 358 -31.50 5.92 12.02
C ILE A 358 -30.09 6.52 11.80
N VAL A 359 -30.00 7.70 11.18
CA VAL A 359 -28.71 8.34 10.84
C VAL A 359 -27.89 8.67 12.09
N PRO A 360 -28.44 9.35 13.13
CA PRO A 360 -27.77 9.51 14.41
C PRO A 360 -27.33 8.19 15.04
N SER A 361 -28.20 7.17 15.11
CA SER A 361 -27.87 5.87 15.70
C SER A 361 -26.70 5.18 14.99
N LEU A 362 -26.69 5.17 13.66
CA LEU A 362 -25.59 4.60 12.87
C LEU A 362 -24.27 5.34 13.11
N ARG A 363 -24.32 6.67 13.25
CA ARG A 363 -23.13 7.49 13.53
C ARG A 363 -22.55 7.18 14.91
N ASP A 364 -23.40 6.98 15.91
CA ASP A 364 -22.95 6.63 17.26
C ASP A 364 -22.41 5.19 17.33
N ILE A 365 -23.03 4.25 16.61
CA ILE A 365 -22.48 2.90 16.43
C ILE A 365 -21.10 2.98 15.78
N ALA A 366 -20.94 3.74 14.69
CA ALA A 366 -19.66 3.91 14.00
C ALA A 366 -18.59 4.48 14.93
N LYS A 367 -18.88 5.56 15.68
CA LYS A 367 -17.93 6.16 16.64
C LYS A 367 -17.49 5.17 17.73
N ASN A 368 -18.41 4.38 18.25
CA ASN A 368 -18.10 3.39 19.29
C ASN A 368 -17.22 2.26 18.74
N TYR A 369 -17.54 1.75 17.54
CA TYR A 369 -16.78 0.69 16.90
C TYR A 369 -15.43 1.18 16.36
N GLN A 370 -15.30 2.45 15.99
CA GLN A 370 -14.00 3.06 15.66
C GLN A 370 -13.05 2.99 16.86
N LYS A 371 -13.53 3.38 18.05
CA LYS A 371 -12.76 3.23 19.30
C LYS A 371 -12.45 1.77 19.61
N GLN A 372 -13.40 0.86 19.37
CA GLN A 372 -13.20 -0.57 19.62
C GLN A 372 -12.14 -1.18 18.68
N VAL A 373 -12.18 -0.85 17.40
CA VAL A 373 -11.18 -1.27 16.39
C VAL A 373 -9.80 -0.74 16.78
N SER A 374 -9.68 0.54 17.13
CA SER A 374 -8.44 1.15 17.65
C SER A 374 -7.88 0.38 18.86
N ASN A 375 -8.73 0.08 19.85
CA ASN A 375 -8.34 -0.66 21.04
C ASN A 375 -7.90 -2.09 20.72
N GLN A 376 -8.62 -2.79 19.83
CA GLN A 376 -8.26 -4.14 19.39
C GLN A 376 -6.91 -4.14 18.67
N LEU A 377 -6.61 -3.15 17.83
CA LEU A 377 -5.30 -2.99 17.18
C LEU A 377 -4.19 -2.78 18.21
N ASN A 378 -4.43 -1.96 19.23
CA ASN A 378 -3.48 -1.72 20.30
C ASN A 378 -3.20 -2.99 21.12
N ILE A 379 -4.24 -3.77 21.45
CA ILE A 379 -4.08 -5.06 22.14
C ILE A 379 -3.31 -6.04 21.27
N PHE A 380 -3.67 -6.17 20.00
CA PHE A 380 -3.00 -7.07 19.06
C PHE A 380 -1.50 -6.75 18.94
N THR A 381 -1.18 -5.47 18.83
CA THR A 381 0.20 -4.96 18.78
C THR A 381 0.98 -5.31 20.05
N LYS A 382 0.39 -5.11 21.23
CA LYS A 382 1.01 -5.41 22.53
C LYS A 382 1.23 -6.92 22.74
N VAL A 383 0.24 -7.74 22.42
CA VAL A 383 0.33 -9.20 22.53
C VAL A 383 1.42 -9.73 21.61
N LEU A 384 1.47 -9.28 20.36
CA LEU A 384 2.48 -9.68 19.39
C LEU A 384 3.89 -9.28 19.85
N ALA A 385 4.06 -8.05 20.36
CA ALA A 385 5.33 -7.59 20.90
C ALA A 385 5.79 -8.39 22.12
N SER A 386 4.87 -8.68 23.06
CA SER A 386 5.16 -9.50 24.24
C SER A 386 5.56 -10.93 23.86
N ALA A 387 4.87 -11.53 22.89
CA ALA A 387 5.21 -12.85 22.38
C ALA A 387 6.61 -12.88 21.75
N VAL A 388 6.97 -11.88 20.93
CA VAL A 388 8.31 -11.78 20.34
C VAL A 388 9.39 -11.63 21.42
N LEU A 389 9.17 -10.76 22.40
CA LEU A 389 10.11 -10.56 23.51
C LEU A 389 10.29 -11.84 24.34
N MET A 390 9.19 -12.55 24.62
CA MET A 390 9.22 -13.82 25.33
C MET A 390 10.03 -14.88 24.57
N VAL A 391 9.85 -14.97 23.26
CA VAL A 391 10.63 -15.89 22.41
C VAL A 391 12.12 -15.56 22.46
N VAL A 392 12.50 -14.27 22.32
CA VAL A 392 13.89 -13.84 22.41
C VAL A 392 14.47 -14.14 23.80
N PHE A 393 13.72 -13.86 24.86
CA PHE A 393 14.16 -14.14 26.23
C PHE A 393 14.40 -15.62 26.47
N VAL A 394 13.45 -16.49 26.09
CA VAL A 394 13.59 -17.94 26.21
C VAL A 394 14.79 -18.44 25.41
N LEU A 395 15.00 -17.92 24.20
CA LEU A 395 16.14 -18.28 23.36
C LEU A 395 17.47 -17.89 24.01
N VAL A 396 17.60 -16.66 24.51
CA VAL A 396 18.82 -16.19 25.20
C VAL A 396 19.06 -16.98 26.48
N ALA A 397 18.03 -17.23 27.29
CA ALA A 397 18.13 -18.02 28.51
C ALA A 397 18.56 -19.48 28.22
N PHE A 398 17.98 -20.10 27.20
CA PHE A 398 18.34 -21.43 26.75
C PHE A 398 19.82 -21.51 26.32
N ILE A 399 20.31 -20.48 25.62
CA ILE A 399 21.71 -20.39 25.21
C ILE A 399 22.63 -20.20 26.42
N ALA A 400 22.29 -19.30 27.35
CA ALA A 400 23.07 -19.08 28.57
C ALA A 400 23.19 -20.38 29.38
N PHE A 401 22.08 -21.11 29.53
CA PHE A 401 22.07 -22.42 30.18
C PHE A 401 22.96 -23.45 29.47
N ALA A 402 22.93 -23.48 28.13
CA ALA A 402 23.78 -24.34 27.33
C ALA A 402 25.27 -24.03 27.54
N ILE A 403 25.65 -22.75 27.58
CA ILE A 403 27.04 -22.31 27.82
C ILE A 403 27.50 -22.72 29.22
N VAL A 404 26.73 -22.39 30.26
CA VAL A 404 27.06 -22.73 31.65
C VAL A 404 27.20 -24.23 31.84
N SER A 405 26.27 -25.01 31.28
CA SER A 405 26.33 -26.48 31.32
C SER A 405 27.57 -27.02 30.63
N ALA A 406 27.97 -26.42 29.51
CA ALA A 406 29.15 -26.83 28.77
C ALA A 406 30.44 -26.53 29.55
N VAL A 407 30.53 -25.35 30.17
CA VAL A 407 31.65 -24.96 31.05
C VAL A 407 31.76 -25.90 32.25
N PHE A 408 30.65 -26.23 32.90
CA PHE A 408 30.67 -27.16 34.04
C PHE A 408 31.19 -28.55 33.65
N LYS A 409 30.75 -29.10 32.51
CA LYS A 409 31.24 -30.40 32.03
C LYS A 409 32.75 -30.40 31.78
N VAL A 410 33.28 -29.35 31.17
CA VAL A 410 34.73 -29.20 30.96
C VAL A 410 35.46 -29.05 32.29
N SER A 411 34.95 -28.26 33.23
CA SER A 411 35.57 -28.12 34.55
C SER A 411 35.58 -29.41 35.36
N ALA A 412 34.55 -30.25 35.19
CA ALA A 412 34.45 -31.55 35.84
C ALA A 412 35.43 -32.57 35.25
N SER A 413 35.70 -32.52 33.93
CA SER A 413 36.71 -33.40 33.33
C SER A 413 38.13 -33.09 33.81
N PHE A 414 38.43 -31.83 34.16
CA PHE A 414 39.73 -31.45 34.76
C PHE A 414 39.92 -31.93 36.21
N LYS A 415 38.86 -32.34 36.92
CA LYS A 415 38.96 -32.88 38.29
C LYS A 415 39.14 -34.40 38.35
N MET A 416 39.08 -35.09 37.21
CA MET A 416 39.13 -36.56 37.11
C MET A 416 40.41 -37.11 36.44
N GLY A 417 41.34 -36.24 36.04
CA GLY A 417 42.71 -36.59 35.66
C GLY A 417 43.69 -35.90 36.58
#